data_AF-A0A3D5AXF0-F1
#
_entry.id   AF-A0A3D5AXF0-F1
#
_cell.length_a   1.000
_cell.length_b   1.000
_cell.length_c   1.000
_cell.angle_alpha   90.00
_cell.angle_beta   90.00
_cell.angle_gamma   90.00
#
_symmetry.space_group_name_H-M   'P 1'
#
loop_
_entity.id
_entity.type
_entity.pdbx_description
1 polymer ?
#
loop_
_entity_poly.entity_id
_entity_poly.type
_entity_poly.pdbx_seq_one_letter_code
_entity_poly.pdbx_strand_id
1 'polypeptide(L)'
;MTLPHDLPLATLQFYLTAPYPCSYLPDLVARSQVAAPGFMIDTAVYSELVQRGFRRSGIFTYRPRCDTCHACVPVRVPVEHFTPNRSQRRALRSHYGMEVSLHGLEDKPEYFA
;
A
#
# COMPACT_ATOMS: atom_id res chain seq x y z
N MET A 1 1.47 32.46 19.18
CA MET A 1 0.71 31.20 19.25
C MET A 1 -0.17 31.13 18.01
N THR A 2 0.20 30.33 17.02
CA THR A 2 -0.59 30.13 15.80
C THR A 2 -1.60 29.02 16.05
N LEU A 3 -2.89 29.34 15.98
CA LEU A 3 -3.97 28.36 16.11
C LEU A 3 -4.01 27.47 14.86
N PRO A 4 -4.39 26.18 14.97
CA PRO A 4 -4.41 25.22 13.85
C PRO A 4 -5.31 25.61 12.67
N HIS A 5 -6.14 26.65 12.80
CA HIS A 5 -7.11 27.08 11.78
C HIS A 5 -6.65 28.25 10.90
N ASP A 6 -5.49 28.87 11.16
CA ASP A 6 -5.07 30.11 10.48
C ASP A 6 -3.90 29.94 9.50
N LEU A 7 -3.72 28.75 8.90
CA LEU A 7 -2.69 28.55 7.87
C LEU A 7 -3.30 28.72 6.46
N PRO A 8 -2.77 29.62 5.60
CA PRO A 8 -3.50 30.13 4.42
C PRO A 8 -3.52 29.20 3.20
N LEU A 9 -3.03 27.97 3.33
CA LEU A 9 -3.08 26.94 2.29
C LEU A 9 -3.21 25.62 3.04
N ALA A 10 -4.34 24.94 2.91
CA ALA A 10 -4.49 23.61 3.50
C ALA A 10 -3.55 22.67 2.72
N THR A 11 -2.34 22.46 3.23
CA THR A 11 -1.37 21.51 2.69
C THR A 11 -1.52 20.18 3.40
N LEU A 12 -1.45 19.06 2.67
CA LEU A 12 -1.45 17.74 3.30
C LEU A 12 -0.25 17.61 4.26
N GLN A 13 -0.53 17.28 5.52
CA GLN A 13 0.44 17.16 6.60
C GLN A 13 0.65 15.69 6.97
N PHE A 14 1.84 15.39 7.49
CA PHE A 14 2.20 14.06 7.94
C PHE A 14 2.71 14.08 9.38
N TYR A 15 2.05 13.31 10.24
CA TYR A 15 2.35 13.24 11.68
C TYR A 15 2.74 11.83 12.09
N LEU A 16 3.59 11.69 13.09
CA LEU A 16 3.87 10.40 13.71
C LEU A 16 3.01 10.22 14.96
N THR A 17 2.42 9.04 15.13
CA THR A 17 1.78 8.66 16.38
C THR A 17 2.81 8.59 17.52
N ALA A 18 2.29 8.58 18.76
CA ALA A 18 3.07 8.10 19.89
C ALA A 18 3.54 6.65 19.64
N PRO A 19 4.66 6.22 20.24
CA PRO A 19 5.10 4.83 20.19
C PRO A 19 4.10 3.87 20.86
N TYR A 20 3.94 2.67 20.30
CA TYR A 20 3.10 1.59 20.83
C TYR A 20 3.73 0.21 20.53
N PRO A 21 3.35 -0.88 21.22
CA PRO A 21 3.86 -2.22 20.92
C PRO A 21 3.57 -2.66 19.48
N CYS A 22 4.54 -3.26 18.81
CA CYS A 22 4.36 -3.76 17.45
C CYS A 22 3.37 -4.93 17.42
N SER A 23 2.37 -4.86 16.55
CA SER A 23 1.33 -5.88 16.43
C SER A 23 1.79 -7.18 15.76
N TYR A 24 2.96 -7.19 15.12
CA TYR A 24 3.44 -8.33 14.34
C TYR A 24 4.72 -8.97 14.90
N LEU A 25 5.58 -8.17 15.52
CA LEU A 25 6.89 -8.60 15.98
C LEU A 25 6.96 -8.35 17.48
N PRO A 26 7.10 -9.42 18.30
CA PRO A 26 7.25 -9.24 19.74
C PRO A 26 8.48 -8.38 20.04
N ASP A 27 8.43 -7.67 21.16
CA ASP A 27 9.53 -6.86 21.68
C ASP A 27 9.98 -5.67 20.81
N LEU A 28 9.26 -5.38 19.72
CA LEU A 28 9.48 -4.19 18.91
C LEU A 28 8.44 -3.11 19.19
N VAL A 29 8.88 -1.87 19.03
CA VAL A 29 8.03 -0.68 19.11
C VAL A 29 7.63 -0.23 17.71
N ALA A 30 6.36 0.13 17.55
CA ALA A 30 5.78 0.62 16.32
C ALA A 30 5.33 2.08 16.45
N ARG A 31 5.36 2.77 15.31
CA ARG A 31 4.79 4.09 15.10
C ARG A 31 4.14 4.13 13.73
N SER A 32 3.11 4.94 13.59
CA SER A 32 2.45 5.18 12.30
C SER A 32 2.62 6.63 11.88
N GLN A 33 2.90 6.84 10.59
CA GLN A 33 2.79 8.13 9.94
C GLN A 33 1.37 8.29 9.40
N VAL A 34 0.67 9.35 9.80
CA VAL A 34 -0.72 9.64 9.42
C VAL A 34 -0.74 10.85 8.49
N ALA A 35 -1.48 10.75 7.39
CA ALA A 35 -1.76 11.85 6.47
C ALA A 35 -3.04 12.56 6.91
N ALA A 36 -2.99 13.88 7.05
CA ALA A 36 -4.10 14.69 7.54
C ALA A 36 -4.08 16.10 6.94
N PRO A 37 -5.22 16.82 6.95
CA PRO A 37 -6.57 16.34 7.23
C PRO A 37 -7.16 15.45 6.12
N GLY A 38 -8.05 14.54 6.49
CA GLY A 38 -8.62 13.53 5.58
C GLY A 38 -9.49 14.10 4.45
N PHE A 39 -10.12 15.28 4.63
CA PHE A 39 -10.95 15.91 3.60
C PHE A 39 -10.15 16.40 2.38
N MET A 40 -8.82 16.47 2.49
CA MET A 40 -7.93 16.80 1.37
C MET A 40 -7.39 15.58 0.64
N ILE A 41 -7.76 14.37 1.09
CA ILE A 41 -7.33 13.12 0.47
C ILE A 41 -8.42 12.69 -0.50
N ASP A 42 -8.39 13.28 -1.70
CA ASP A 42 -9.21 12.85 -2.83
C ASP A 42 -8.67 11.55 -3.46
N THR A 43 -9.31 11.06 -4.53
CA THR A 43 -8.93 9.82 -5.21
C THR A 43 -7.51 9.86 -5.79
N ALA A 44 -7.07 11.01 -6.31
CA ALA A 44 -5.76 11.15 -6.92
C ALA A 44 -4.67 11.12 -5.83
N VAL A 45 -4.84 11.93 -4.79
CA VAL A 45 -3.95 11.97 -3.62
C VAL A 45 -3.91 10.62 -2.92
N TYR A 46 -5.06 9.97 -2.75
CA TYR A 46 -5.13 8.63 -2.15
C TYR A 46 -4.35 7.61 -2.98
N SER A 47 -4.46 7.65 -4.31
CA SER A 47 -3.72 6.75 -5.20
C SER A 47 -2.20 6.90 -5.03
N GLU A 48 -1.71 8.14 -4.96
CA GLU A 48 -0.28 8.40 -4.69
C GLU A 48 0.14 7.91 -3.30
N LEU A 49 -0.71 8.13 -2.27
CA LEU A 49 -0.43 7.68 -0.91
C LEU A 49 -0.34 6.14 -0.84
N VAL A 50 -1.24 5.42 -1.51
CA VAL A 50 -1.23 3.95 -1.57
C VAL A 50 0.06 3.45 -2.24
N GLN A 51 0.49 4.08 -3.35
CA GLN A 51 1.77 3.76 -3.99
C GLN A 51 2.97 3.98 -3.04
N ARG A 52 2.86 4.91 -2.09
CA ARG A 52 3.85 5.17 -1.04
C ARG A 52 3.67 4.33 0.23
N GLY A 53 2.79 3.32 0.19
CA GLY A 53 2.56 2.35 1.25
C GLY A 53 1.57 2.78 2.33
N PHE A 54 0.81 3.86 2.11
CA PHE A 54 -0.31 4.22 2.98
C PHE A 54 -1.49 3.25 2.81
N ARG A 55 -2.25 3.12 3.90
CA ARG A 55 -3.42 2.26 4.09
C ARG A 55 -4.54 3.11 4.67
N ARG A 56 -5.79 2.67 4.55
CA ARG A 56 -6.96 3.36 5.12
C ARG A 56 -7.68 2.51 6.15
N SER A 57 -7.99 3.08 7.31
CA SER A 57 -8.90 2.50 8.31
C SER A 57 -9.88 3.58 8.78
N GLY A 58 -11.14 3.46 8.38
CA GLY A 58 -12.14 4.50 8.61
C GLY A 58 -11.72 5.84 7.99
N ILE A 59 -11.53 6.84 8.85
CA ILE A 59 -11.12 8.20 8.48
C ILE A 59 -9.59 8.40 8.48
N PHE A 60 -8.82 7.40 8.89
CA PHE A 60 -7.37 7.52 9.01
C PHE A 60 -6.66 6.93 7.80
N THR A 61 -5.82 7.73 7.17
CA THR A 61 -4.88 7.30 6.13
C THR A 61 -3.48 7.30 6.71
N TYR A 62 -2.83 6.12 6.79
CA TYR A 62 -1.59 5.97 7.54
C TYR A 62 -0.66 4.91 6.95
N ARG A 63 0.63 4.95 7.29
CA ARG A 63 1.58 3.86 7.05
C ARG A 63 2.46 3.62 8.27
N PRO A 64 2.93 2.38 8.51
CA PRO A 64 3.95 2.13 9.51
C PRO A 64 5.23 2.92 9.20
N ARG A 65 5.77 3.61 10.22
CA ARG A 65 7.02 4.37 10.16
C ARG A 65 7.72 4.25 11.51
N CYS A 66 8.18 3.04 11.81
CA CYS A 66 8.93 2.73 13.03
C CYS A 66 10.35 3.32 12.94
N ASP A 67 10.96 3.59 14.09
CA ASP A 67 12.28 4.23 14.15
C ASP A 67 13.42 3.27 13.75
N THR A 68 13.27 1.97 14.03
CA THR A 68 14.33 0.95 13.82
C THR A 68 13.91 -0.25 12.97
N CYS A 69 12.69 -0.25 12.43
CA CYS A 69 12.13 -1.42 11.74
C CYS A 69 11.47 -1.04 10.41
N HIS A 70 11.74 -1.84 9.38
CA HIS A 70 11.15 -1.71 8.03
C HIS A 70 10.40 -2.97 7.58
N ALA A 71 10.10 -3.89 8.49
CA ALA A 71 9.47 -5.17 8.15
C ALA A 71 8.03 -5.01 7.61
N CYS A 72 7.33 -3.92 7.94
CA CYS A 72 5.97 -3.67 7.52
C CYS A 72 5.87 -3.32 6.02
N VAL A 73 5.59 -4.32 5.19
CA VAL A 73 5.24 -4.12 3.77
C VAL A 73 3.72 -4.22 3.57
N PRO A 74 3.10 -3.41 2.68
CA PRO A 74 1.65 -3.40 2.50
C PRO A 74 1.08 -4.72 1.97
N VAL A 75 1.78 -5.38 1.03
CA VAL A 75 1.36 -6.64 0.40
C VAL A 75 2.57 -7.59 0.35
N ARG A 76 2.35 -8.88 0.67
CA ARG A 76 3.33 -9.95 0.50
C ARG A 76 2.70 -11.07 -0.32
N VAL A 77 3.41 -11.55 -1.33
CA VAL A 77 3.04 -12.76 -2.08
C VAL A 77 4.10 -13.83 -1.76
N PRO A 78 3.75 -14.92 -1.05
CA PRO A 78 4.72 -15.94 -0.63
C PRO A 78 5.08 -16.89 -1.79
N VAL A 79 5.74 -16.34 -2.82
CA VAL A 79 6.07 -17.08 -4.05
C VAL A 79 6.94 -18.30 -3.78
N GLU A 80 7.84 -18.22 -2.79
CA GLU A 80 8.74 -19.32 -2.41
C GLU A 80 8.00 -20.57 -1.91
N HIS A 81 6.79 -20.41 -1.37
CA HIS A 81 5.97 -21.52 -0.89
C HIS A 81 4.98 -22.04 -1.95
N PHE A 82 4.98 -21.45 -3.14
CA PHE A 82 4.04 -21.83 -4.19
C PHE A 82 4.38 -23.23 -4.74
N THR A 83 3.46 -24.18 -4.53
CA THR A 83 3.53 -25.50 -5.16
C THR A 83 2.34 -25.68 -6.11
N PRO A 84 2.56 -25.88 -7.43
CA PRO A 84 1.46 -25.99 -8.37
C PRO A 84 0.67 -27.28 -8.15
N ASN A 85 -0.65 -27.15 -8.05
CA ASN A 85 -1.56 -28.27 -7.91
C ASN A 85 -1.73 -29.03 -9.25
N ARG A 86 -2.54 -30.10 -9.26
CA ARG A 86 -2.75 -30.94 -10.47
C ARG A 86 -3.25 -30.14 -11.68
N SER A 87 -4.21 -29.24 -11.50
CA SER A 87 -4.77 -28.45 -12.61
C SER A 87 -3.77 -27.42 -13.13
N GLN A 88 -3.04 -26.74 -12.25
CA GLN A 88 -1.98 -25.80 -12.63
C GLN A 88 -0.85 -26.49 -13.41
N ARG A 89 -0.42 -27.69 -12.98
CA ARG A 89 0.57 -28.49 -13.72
C ARG A 89 0.07 -28.99 -15.08
N ARG A 90 -1.25 -29.17 -15.24
CA ARG A 90 -1.86 -29.51 -16.54
C ARG A 90 -1.86 -28.28 -17.46
N ALA A 91 -2.28 -27.13 -16.93
CA ALA A 91 -2.28 -25.87 -17.67
C ALA A 91 -0.87 -25.49 -18.14
N LEU A 92 0.14 -25.57 -17.24
CA LEU A 92 1.52 -25.29 -17.58
C LEU A 92 2.03 -26.15 -18.74
N ARG A 93 1.68 -27.45 -18.76
CA ARG A 93 2.05 -28.35 -19.86
C ARG A 93 1.35 -28.00 -21.17
N SER A 94 0.08 -27.59 -21.12
CA SER A 94 -0.69 -27.22 -22.30
C SER A 94 -0.25 -25.89 -22.92
N HIS A 95 0.38 -25.03 -22.13
CA HIS A 95 0.68 -23.65 -22.49
C HIS A 95 2.15 -23.30 -22.33
N TYR A 96 3.05 -24.30 -22.31
CA TYR A 96 4.48 -24.08 -22.02
C TYR A 96 5.17 -23.14 -23.03
N GLY A 97 4.64 -23.06 -24.26
CA GLY A 97 5.15 -22.20 -25.32
C GLY A 97 4.52 -20.80 -25.37
N MET A 98 3.70 -20.42 -24.38
CA MET A 98 3.20 -19.05 -24.30
C MET A 98 4.32 -18.11 -23.83
N GLU A 99 4.45 -16.99 -24.52
CA GLU A 99 5.33 -15.91 -24.10
C GLU A 99 4.54 -14.88 -23.29
N VAL A 100 5.18 -14.32 -22.27
CA VAL A 100 4.58 -13.29 -21.41
C VAL A 100 5.38 -12.01 -21.54
N SER A 101 4.70 -10.93 -21.92
CA SER A 101 5.25 -9.58 -22.01
C SER A 101 4.50 -8.64 -21.07
N LEU A 102 5.24 -7.74 -20.41
CA LEU A 102 4.64 -6.67 -19.63
C LEU A 102 4.34 -5.49 -20.55
N HIS A 103 3.09 -5.06 -20.55
CA HIS A 103 2.64 -3.89 -21.29
C HIS A 103 2.23 -2.78 -20.33
N GLY A 104 2.34 -1.53 -20.79
CA GLY A 104 1.74 -0.40 -20.10
C GLY A 104 0.23 -0.55 -20.03
N LEU A 105 -0.40 0.21 -19.13
CA LEU A 105 -1.86 0.33 -19.11
C LEU A 105 -2.30 1.07 -20.38
N GLU A 106 -2.84 0.32 -21.34
CA GLU A 106 -3.34 0.84 -22.61
C GLU A 106 -4.84 0.58 -22.71
N ASP A 107 -5.61 1.58 -23.11
CA ASP A 107 -7.05 1.43 -23.35
C ASP A 107 -7.26 0.90 -24.76
N LYS A 108 -7.40 -0.43 -24.90
CA LYS A 108 -7.65 -1.09 -26.18
C LYS A 108 -9.12 -1.50 -26.26
N PRO A 109 -9.84 -1.14 -27.35
CA PRO A 109 -11.22 -1.57 -27.55
C PRO A 109 -11.42 -3.09 -27.43
N GLU A 110 -10.41 -3.88 -27.77
CA GLU A 110 -10.39 -5.34 -27.69
C GLU A 110 -10.56 -5.89 -26.25
N TYR A 111 -10.27 -5.10 -25.21
CA TYR A 111 -10.44 -5.53 -23.81
C TYR A 111 -11.88 -5.48 -23.30
N PHE A 112 -12.78 -4.81 -24.04
CA PHE A 112 -14.17 -4.59 -23.66
C PHE A 112 -15.18 -5.31 -24.58
N ALA A 113 -14.69 -6.11 -25.52
CA ALA A 113 -15.49 -6.89 -26.45
C ALA A 113 -15.94 -8.23 -25.84
#